data_AF-A0A3B5LSD4-F1
#
_entry.id   AF-A0A3B5LSD4-F1
#
_cell.length_a   1.000
_cell.length_b   1.000
_cell.length_c   1.000
_cell.angle_alpha   90.00
_cell.angle_beta   90.00
_cell.angle_gamma   90.00
#
_symmetry.space_group_name_H-M   'P 1'
#
loop_
_entity.id
_entity.type
_entity.pdbx_description
1 polymer ?
#
loop_
_entity_poly.entity_id
_entity_poly.type
_entity_poly.pdbx_seq_one_letter_code
_entity_poly.pdbx_strand_id
1 'polypeptide(L)'
;RGGREGKEREQLRTAVLLYLSAVFGFSTTCVFTALLFLPLQLKGHCSGVHGGGGEGVERGRVAVILEQGTPLQMIQLLQTPWEDRFRVCLDLVRLLHFLSRSPLGSVGLLDFQPRQFITVSGQLKLTDLDDVSAGEIACWTDADCTLKFPHRNFTVPCSTRGVCDGLNEKRNIYNAYRFFFTYLLPHQAPPGLTHLVDHIMNTTGELKADINQTLEAFEQILLLYKSGLHLDNLHPSALRDMSPSGNGEYRCWPSYSQQGCVLSVHSAREAAYICNSHSQCNSFTLTGQKTWTGEKLSSFGHLVPDSASEVYVKKSKVPQSPSS
;
A
#
# COMPACT_ATOMS: atom_id res chain seq x y z
N ARG A 1 -22.61 8.17 -19.59
CA ARG A 1 -22.29 7.49 -20.88
C ARG A 1 -20.94 6.73 -20.84
N GLY A 2 -19.94 7.15 -20.05
CA GLY A 2 -18.62 6.46 -19.96
C GLY A 2 -18.55 5.13 -19.20
N GLY A 3 -19.56 4.75 -18.40
CA GLY A 3 -19.55 3.47 -17.66
C GLY A 3 -19.90 2.23 -18.50
N ARG A 4 -20.50 2.40 -19.68
CA ARG A 4 -20.89 1.29 -20.57
C ARG A 4 -19.73 0.87 -21.48
N GLU A 5 -18.98 1.84 -22.01
CA GLU A 5 -17.82 1.60 -22.87
C GLU A 5 -16.64 0.95 -22.13
N GLY A 6 -16.44 1.24 -20.84
CA GLY A 6 -15.43 0.57 -20.03
C GLY A 6 -15.73 -0.91 -19.81
N LYS A 7 -17.00 -1.22 -19.50
CA LYS A 7 -17.48 -2.60 -19.27
C LYS A 7 -17.44 -3.44 -20.55
N GLU A 8 -17.69 -2.80 -21.70
CA GLU A 8 -17.66 -3.43 -23.03
C GLU A 8 -16.22 -3.69 -23.51
N ARG A 9 -15.27 -2.79 -23.23
CA ARG A 9 -13.83 -3.03 -23.48
C ARG A 9 -13.25 -4.13 -22.59
N GLU A 10 -13.69 -4.22 -21.34
CA GLU A 10 -13.30 -5.28 -20.40
C GLU A 10 -13.82 -6.65 -20.88
N GLN A 11 -15.10 -6.71 -21.26
CA GLN A 11 -15.71 -7.94 -21.80
C GLN A 11 -15.06 -8.39 -23.11
N LEU A 12 -14.71 -7.46 -24.00
CA LEU A 12 -14.02 -7.78 -25.25
C LEU A 12 -12.61 -8.34 -25.00
N ARG A 13 -11.89 -7.83 -24.01
CA ARG A 13 -10.56 -8.35 -23.61
C ARG A 13 -10.65 -9.74 -23.00
N THR A 14 -11.63 -9.98 -22.14
CA THR A 14 -11.89 -11.31 -21.56
C THR A 14 -12.28 -12.32 -22.63
N ALA A 15 -13.11 -11.92 -23.60
CA ALA A 15 -13.48 -12.77 -24.73
C ALA A 15 -12.29 -13.12 -25.62
N VAL A 16 -11.39 -12.16 -25.89
CA VAL A 16 -10.17 -12.39 -26.67
C VAL A 16 -9.19 -13.32 -25.93
N LEU A 17 -9.02 -13.17 -24.62
CA LEU A 17 -8.14 -14.03 -23.82
C LEU A 17 -8.66 -15.47 -23.68
N LEU A 18 -9.97 -15.66 -23.52
CA LEU A 18 -10.61 -16.98 -23.53
C LEU A 18 -10.54 -17.62 -24.92
N TYR A 19 -10.68 -16.83 -26.00
CA TYR A 19 -10.51 -17.32 -27.36
C TYR A 19 -9.07 -17.75 -27.63
N LEU A 20 -8.08 -16.97 -27.18
CA LEU A 20 -6.66 -17.35 -27.28
C LEU A 20 -6.33 -18.61 -26.47
N SER A 21 -6.95 -18.79 -25.29
CA SER A 21 -6.85 -20.04 -24.51
C SER A 21 -7.37 -21.25 -25.27
N ALA A 22 -8.54 -21.12 -25.89
CA ALA A 22 -9.19 -22.22 -26.62
C ALA A 22 -8.45 -22.56 -27.93
N VAL A 23 -7.84 -21.57 -28.59
CA VAL A 23 -7.17 -21.74 -29.88
C VAL A 23 -5.71 -22.17 -29.74
N PHE A 24 -5.00 -21.72 -28.70
CA PHE A 24 -3.55 -21.95 -28.54
C PHE A 24 -3.16 -22.89 -27.39
N GLY A 25 -4.13 -23.48 -26.68
CA GLY A 25 -3.86 -24.49 -25.65
C GLY A 25 -3.08 -23.94 -24.45
N PHE A 26 -3.35 -22.70 -24.04
CA PHE A 26 -2.78 -22.15 -22.81
C PHE A 26 -3.28 -22.95 -21.59
N SER A 27 -2.37 -23.30 -20.67
CA SER A 27 -2.73 -23.82 -19.34
C SER A 27 -3.66 -22.82 -18.65
N THR A 28 -4.64 -23.31 -17.89
CA THR A 28 -5.54 -22.50 -17.05
C THR A 28 -4.77 -21.47 -16.21
N THR A 29 -3.54 -21.82 -15.78
CA THR A 29 -2.60 -20.94 -15.07
C THR A 29 -2.21 -19.69 -15.88
N CYS A 30 -1.90 -19.81 -17.17
CA CYS A 30 -1.52 -18.68 -18.05
C CYS A 30 -2.68 -17.72 -18.33
N VAL A 31 -3.90 -18.25 -18.41
CA VAL A 31 -5.13 -17.46 -18.62
C VAL A 31 -5.53 -16.77 -17.33
N PHE A 32 -5.36 -17.44 -16.20
CA PHE A 32 -5.47 -16.87 -14.86
C PHE A 32 -4.52 -15.70 -14.66
N THR A 33 -3.24 -15.90 -14.98
CA THR A 33 -2.24 -14.84 -14.92
C THR A 33 -2.64 -13.69 -15.85
N ALA A 34 -2.96 -13.94 -17.12
CA ALA A 34 -3.31 -12.88 -18.06
C ALA A 34 -4.60 -12.09 -17.73
N LEU A 35 -5.58 -12.71 -17.04
CA LEU A 35 -6.82 -12.05 -16.59
C LEU A 35 -6.69 -11.36 -15.23
N LEU A 36 -5.79 -11.83 -14.35
CA LEU A 36 -5.50 -11.21 -13.04
C LEU A 36 -4.34 -10.20 -13.09
N PHE A 37 -3.54 -10.18 -14.15
CA PHE A 37 -2.45 -9.23 -14.39
C PHE A 37 -2.94 -7.85 -14.85
N LEU A 38 -3.90 -7.28 -14.12
CA LEU A 38 -4.13 -5.84 -14.18
C LEU A 38 -3.01 -5.01 -13.52
N PRO A 39 -2.19 -5.54 -12.58
CA PRO A 39 -1.05 -4.79 -12.07
C PRO A 39 0.24 -4.99 -12.88
N LEU A 40 0.66 -6.23 -13.21
CA LEU A 40 1.96 -6.48 -13.85
C LEU A 40 1.92 -6.57 -15.37
N GLN A 41 2.78 -5.82 -16.03
CA GLN A 41 2.87 -5.84 -17.49
C GLN A 41 3.55 -7.12 -17.99
N LEU A 42 2.78 -7.98 -18.65
CA LEU A 42 3.29 -9.10 -19.44
C LEU A 42 4.13 -8.57 -20.62
N LYS A 43 5.41 -8.94 -20.66
CA LYS A 43 6.36 -8.54 -21.72
C LYS A 43 6.51 -9.61 -22.79
N GLY A 44 6.28 -10.88 -22.44
CA GLY A 44 6.34 -11.99 -23.37
C GLY A 44 6.15 -13.34 -22.68
N HIS A 45 6.17 -14.41 -23.45
CA HIS A 45 6.17 -15.78 -22.93
C HIS A 45 7.09 -16.67 -23.79
N CYS A 46 7.61 -17.73 -23.20
CA CYS A 46 8.34 -18.78 -23.88
C CYS A 46 7.67 -20.12 -23.60
N SER A 47 7.17 -20.79 -24.63
CA SER A 47 6.76 -22.19 -24.53
C SER A 47 7.95 -23.08 -24.88
N GLY A 48 8.24 -24.08 -24.05
CA GLY A 48 9.30 -25.04 -24.38
C GLY A 48 8.93 -25.82 -25.65
N VAL A 49 9.67 -25.61 -26.74
CA VAL A 49 9.54 -26.38 -27.99
C VAL A 49 10.50 -27.57 -27.95
N HIS A 50 9.99 -28.73 -28.34
CA HIS A 50 10.74 -29.99 -28.49
C HIS A 50 12.08 -29.79 -29.21
N GLY A 51 13.16 -30.32 -28.61
CA GLY A 51 14.48 -30.41 -29.23
C GLY A 51 15.30 -31.57 -28.66
N GLY A 52 15.16 -32.74 -29.28
CA GLY A 52 16.19 -33.79 -29.43
C GLY A 52 16.95 -34.32 -28.21
N GLY A 53 16.56 -35.53 -27.76
CA GLY A 53 17.49 -36.56 -27.28
C GLY A 53 18.10 -36.38 -25.89
N GLY A 54 17.42 -36.88 -24.86
CA GLY A 54 17.98 -37.08 -23.52
C GLY A 54 16.89 -37.35 -22.49
N GLU A 55 16.93 -38.51 -21.84
CA GLU A 55 15.98 -38.97 -20.82
C GLU A 55 15.70 -37.90 -19.75
N GLY A 56 14.41 -37.66 -19.50
CA GLY A 56 13.92 -36.81 -18.40
C GLY A 56 13.28 -35.47 -18.84
N VAL A 57 12.40 -35.46 -19.84
CA VAL A 57 11.79 -34.22 -20.37
C VAL A 57 10.43 -33.94 -19.72
N GLU A 58 10.36 -32.90 -18.88
CA GLU A 58 9.09 -32.33 -18.42
C GLU A 58 8.38 -31.61 -19.58
N ARG A 59 7.31 -32.22 -20.12
CA ARG A 59 6.39 -31.58 -21.06
C ARG A 59 5.63 -30.44 -20.38
N GLY A 60 5.46 -29.31 -21.07
CA GLY A 60 4.44 -28.31 -20.73
C GLY A 60 4.89 -27.10 -19.92
N ARG A 61 6.19 -26.87 -19.72
CA ARG A 61 6.67 -25.64 -19.06
C ARG A 61 6.50 -24.41 -19.98
N VAL A 62 5.75 -23.44 -19.47
CA VAL A 62 5.65 -22.08 -20.04
C VAL A 62 6.38 -21.14 -19.10
N ALA A 63 7.35 -20.39 -19.63
CA ALA A 63 7.97 -19.29 -18.91
C ALA A 63 7.28 -17.98 -19.29
N VAL A 64 6.98 -17.14 -18.32
CA VAL A 64 6.33 -15.85 -18.52
C VAL A 64 7.34 -14.75 -18.19
N ILE A 65 7.47 -13.76 -19.07
CA ILE A 65 8.38 -12.62 -18.89
C ILE A 65 7.54 -11.43 -18.45
N LEU A 66 7.77 -10.97 -17.22
CA LEU A 66 7.05 -9.86 -16.60
C LEU A 66 7.94 -8.63 -16.48
N GLU A 67 7.33 -7.47 -16.25
CA GLU A 67 8.09 -6.27 -15.89
C GLU A 67 8.89 -6.47 -14.59
N GLN A 68 10.06 -5.83 -14.54
CA GLN A 68 10.93 -5.89 -13.37
C GLN A 68 10.46 -4.88 -12.32
N GLY A 69 10.25 -5.34 -11.10
CA GLY A 69 9.99 -4.50 -9.94
C GLY A 69 10.98 -4.74 -8.80
N THR A 70 10.91 -3.89 -7.78
CA THR A 70 11.72 -4.03 -6.57
C THR A 70 10.93 -4.81 -5.52
N PRO A 71 11.44 -5.95 -5.01
CA PRO A 71 10.80 -6.70 -3.94
C PRO A 71 10.55 -5.84 -2.72
N LEU A 72 9.37 -6.01 -2.11
CA LEU A 72 9.10 -5.35 -0.84
C LEU A 72 9.96 -5.95 0.28
N GLN A 73 10.77 -5.10 0.91
CA GLN A 73 11.53 -5.44 2.10
C GLN A 73 10.94 -4.73 3.31
N MET A 74 10.43 -5.50 4.27
CA MET A 74 9.76 -4.95 5.46
C MET A 74 10.68 -4.01 6.25
N ILE A 75 11.96 -4.36 6.40
CA ILE A 75 12.95 -3.53 7.11
C ILE A 75 13.12 -2.17 6.42
N GLN A 76 13.18 -2.16 5.09
CA GLN A 76 13.28 -0.90 4.33
C GLN A 76 12.01 -0.07 4.49
N LEU A 77 10.83 -0.69 4.39
CA LEU A 77 9.55 0.00 4.59
C LEU A 77 9.42 0.62 5.97
N LEU A 78 9.87 -0.05 7.04
CA LEU A 78 9.84 0.49 8.40
C LEU A 78 10.73 1.74 8.56
N GLN A 79 11.69 1.93 7.66
CA GLN A 79 12.57 3.10 7.63
C GLN A 79 12.05 4.22 6.71
N THR A 80 10.93 4.00 5.99
CA THR A 80 10.33 5.06 5.17
C THR A 80 9.33 5.91 5.96
N PRO A 81 9.11 7.17 5.53
CA PRO A 81 8.08 8.03 6.07
C PRO A 81 6.71 7.35 6.08
N TRP A 82 5.87 7.74 7.07
CA TRP A 82 4.54 7.15 7.23
C TRP A 82 3.68 7.23 5.97
N GLU A 83 3.79 8.34 5.23
CA GLU A 83 3.07 8.55 3.96
C GLU A 83 3.35 7.43 2.92
N ASP A 84 4.60 6.99 2.81
CA ASP A 84 4.98 5.93 1.86
C ASP A 84 4.54 4.55 2.35
N ARG A 85 4.60 4.30 3.66
CA ARG A 85 4.05 3.09 4.28
C ARG A 85 2.53 3.01 4.07
N PHE A 86 1.84 4.13 4.24
CA PHE A 86 0.42 4.24 4.00
C PHE A 86 0.07 3.95 2.54
N ARG A 87 0.86 4.45 1.58
CA ARG A 87 0.70 4.14 0.15
C ARG A 87 0.71 2.64 -0.12
N VAL A 88 1.67 1.91 0.43
CA VAL A 88 1.79 0.46 0.25
C VAL A 88 0.54 -0.25 0.78
N CYS A 89 0.06 0.12 1.96
CA CYS A 89 -1.16 -0.47 2.53
C CYS A 89 -2.41 -0.13 1.70
N LEU A 90 -2.54 1.11 1.23
CA LEU A 90 -3.66 1.53 0.38
C LEU A 90 -3.66 0.78 -0.97
N ASP A 91 -2.50 0.68 -1.63
CA ASP A 91 -2.38 -0.04 -2.89
C ASP A 91 -2.68 -1.54 -2.70
N LEU A 92 -2.29 -2.12 -1.56
CA LEU A 92 -2.67 -3.49 -1.19
C LEU A 92 -4.18 -3.62 -1.08
N VAL A 93 -4.87 -2.73 -0.36
CA VAL A 93 -6.33 -2.79 -0.21
C VAL A 93 -7.04 -2.63 -1.55
N ARG A 94 -6.56 -1.73 -2.43
CA ARG A 94 -7.08 -1.58 -3.79
C ARG A 94 -6.90 -2.86 -4.62
N LEU A 95 -5.74 -3.52 -4.51
CA LEU A 95 -5.50 -4.81 -5.13
C LEU A 95 -6.47 -5.88 -4.60
N LEU A 96 -6.65 -5.97 -3.28
CA LEU A 96 -7.57 -6.95 -2.68
C LEU A 96 -9.03 -6.70 -3.07
N HIS A 97 -9.43 -5.42 -3.19
CA HIS A 97 -10.73 -5.01 -3.71
C HIS A 97 -10.94 -5.44 -5.16
N PHE A 98 -9.90 -5.33 -5.98
CA PHE A 98 -9.94 -5.85 -7.35
C PHE A 98 -10.09 -7.38 -7.36
N LEU A 99 -9.31 -8.09 -6.53
CA LEU A 99 -9.35 -9.56 -6.45
C LEU A 99 -10.71 -10.11 -5.99
N SER A 100 -11.39 -9.46 -5.04
CA SER A 100 -12.72 -9.90 -4.59
C SER A 100 -13.81 -9.75 -5.66
N ARG A 101 -13.59 -8.88 -6.64
CA ARG A 101 -14.54 -8.57 -7.73
C ARG A 101 -14.04 -9.02 -9.10
N SER A 102 -13.04 -9.91 -9.13
CA SER A 102 -12.44 -10.41 -10.36
C SER A 102 -13.50 -11.04 -11.27
N PRO A 103 -13.35 -10.91 -12.62
CA PRO A 103 -14.25 -11.55 -13.58
C PRO A 103 -14.21 -13.09 -13.48
N LEU A 104 -13.20 -13.66 -12.84
CA LEU A 104 -13.07 -15.10 -12.57
C LEU A 104 -13.77 -15.53 -11.27
N GLY A 105 -14.44 -14.62 -10.58
CA GLY A 105 -14.93 -14.79 -9.21
C GLY A 105 -13.93 -14.30 -8.17
N SER A 106 -14.38 -14.20 -6.92
CA SER A 106 -13.57 -13.75 -5.78
C SER A 106 -12.27 -14.56 -5.66
N VAL A 107 -11.11 -13.90 -5.70
CA VAL A 107 -9.80 -14.56 -5.68
C VAL A 107 -9.18 -14.52 -4.29
N GLY A 108 -8.89 -15.70 -3.74
CA GLY A 108 -8.10 -15.89 -2.52
C GLY A 108 -6.63 -16.12 -2.84
N LEU A 109 -5.74 -15.41 -2.14
CA LEU A 109 -4.30 -15.65 -2.20
C LEU A 109 -3.94 -16.74 -1.17
N LEU A 110 -3.45 -17.90 -1.64
CA LEU A 110 -3.19 -19.06 -0.79
C LEU A 110 -1.82 -18.95 -0.13
N ASP A 111 -0.79 -18.59 -0.89
CA ASP A 111 0.47 -18.08 -0.35
C ASP A 111 0.36 -16.56 -0.34
N PHE A 112 0.16 -15.96 0.84
CA PHE A 112 0.14 -14.51 1.03
C PHE A 112 1.35 -14.15 1.87
N GLN A 113 2.44 -13.76 1.21
CA GLN A 113 3.69 -13.39 1.88
C GLN A 113 4.25 -12.09 1.32
N PRO A 114 4.88 -11.24 2.16
CA PRO A 114 5.44 -9.98 1.69
C PRO A 114 6.38 -10.10 0.48
N ARG A 115 7.11 -11.22 0.37
CA ARG A 115 8.04 -11.50 -0.73
C ARG A 115 7.38 -11.62 -2.12
N GLN A 116 6.08 -11.89 -2.17
CA GLN A 116 5.32 -12.01 -3.42
C GLN A 116 4.88 -10.64 -3.95
N PHE A 117 5.13 -9.57 -3.21
CA PHE A 117 4.81 -8.21 -3.60
C PHE A 117 6.06 -7.47 -4.04
N ILE A 118 5.93 -6.75 -5.15
CA ILE A 118 6.95 -5.85 -5.68
C ILE A 118 6.38 -4.44 -5.80
N THR A 119 7.27 -3.47 -5.93
CA THR A 119 6.93 -2.12 -6.34
C THR A 119 7.44 -1.85 -7.74
N VAL A 120 6.60 -1.26 -8.58
CA VAL A 120 6.98 -0.76 -9.91
C VAL A 120 6.51 0.67 -10.01
N SER A 121 7.44 1.61 -10.21
CA SER A 121 7.13 3.05 -10.23
C SER A 121 6.34 3.51 -8.98
N GLY A 122 6.66 2.90 -7.84
CA GLY A 122 6.04 3.14 -6.54
C GLY A 122 4.66 2.50 -6.34
N GLN A 123 4.09 1.80 -7.32
CA GLN A 123 2.82 1.08 -7.16
C GLN A 123 3.07 -0.36 -6.70
N LEU A 124 2.28 -0.83 -5.74
CA LEU A 124 2.31 -2.21 -5.29
C LEU A 124 1.74 -3.15 -6.35
N LYS A 125 2.43 -4.26 -6.60
CA LYS A 125 2.00 -5.31 -7.54
C LYS A 125 2.34 -6.69 -6.99
N LEU A 126 1.60 -7.71 -7.42
CA LEU A 126 1.75 -9.10 -7.01
C LEU A 126 2.47 -9.89 -8.11
N THR A 127 3.61 -10.52 -7.80
CA THR A 127 4.44 -11.26 -8.78
C THR A 127 4.03 -12.69 -8.99
N ASP A 128 3.46 -13.31 -7.96
CA ASP A 128 3.18 -14.73 -7.92
C ASP A 128 1.67 -14.95 -7.84
N LEU A 129 1.14 -15.63 -8.85
CA LEU A 129 -0.28 -15.94 -9.00
C LEU A 129 -0.51 -17.44 -9.17
N ASP A 130 0.52 -18.28 -8.98
CA ASP A 130 0.39 -19.72 -9.19
C ASP A 130 -0.37 -20.39 -8.02
N ASP A 131 -0.33 -19.76 -6.83
CA ASP A 131 -1.01 -20.19 -5.61
C ASP A 131 -2.25 -19.33 -5.30
N VAL A 132 -3.19 -19.27 -6.24
CA VAL A 132 -4.48 -18.56 -6.06
C VAL A 132 -5.68 -19.47 -6.26
N SER A 133 -6.75 -19.21 -5.52
CA SER A 133 -8.05 -19.85 -5.71
C SER A 133 -9.06 -18.84 -6.23
N ALA A 134 -9.70 -19.11 -7.37
CA ALA A 134 -10.83 -18.31 -7.82
C ALA A 134 -12.16 -18.94 -7.47
N GLY A 135 -13.08 -18.05 -7.11
CA GLY A 135 -14.38 -18.43 -6.61
C GLY A 135 -14.30 -18.88 -5.16
N GLU A 136 -15.46 -18.83 -4.51
CA GLU A 136 -15.60 -19.29 -3.13
C GLU A 136 -15.67 -20.82 -3.09
N ILE A 137 -15.20 -21.40 -1.99
CA ILE A 137 -15.25 -22.85 -1.79
C ILE A 137 -16.69 -23.32 -1.53
N ALA A 138 -17.01 -24.53 -1.98
CA ALA A 138 -18.27 -25.18 -1.66
C ALA A 138 -18.33 -25.60 -0.18
N CYS A 139 -19.53 -25.57 0.40
CA CYS A 139 -19.77 -25.92 1.79
C CYS A 139 -21.11 -26.63 2.00
N TRP A 140 -21.18 -27.42 3.07
CA TRP A 140 -22.38 -28.09 3.56
C TRP A 140 -22.78 -27.55 4.93
N THR A 141 -21.79 -27.11 5.72
CA THR A 141 -21.97 -26.53 7.04
C THR A 141 -21.04 -25.34 7.24
N ASP A 142 -21.33 -24.49 8.23
CA ASP A 142 -20.48 -23.35 8.58
C ASP A 142 -19.06 -23.78 8.97
N ALA A 143 -18.87 -25.01 9.47
CA ALA A 143 -17.56 -25.54 9.82
C ALA A 143 -16.61 -25.62 8.61
N ASP A 144 -17.15 -25.84 7.40
CA ASP A 144 -16.39 -25.89 6.15
C ASP A 144 -15.81 -24.51 5.77
N CYS A 145 -16.43 -23.44 6.28
CA CYS A 145 -16.12 -22.05 6.00
C CYS A 145 -15.24 -21.41 7.10
N THR A 146 -14.34 -22.19 7.69
CA THR A 146 -13.47 -21.73 8.78
C THR A 146 -12.07 -21.38 8.26
N LEU A 147 -11.70 -20.11 8.39
CA LEU A 147 -10.33 -19.63 8.24
C LEU A 147 -9.55 -19.92 9.52
N LYS A 148 -8.43 -20.64 9.38
CA LYS A 148 -7.54 -20.97 10.48
C LYS A 148 -6.26 -20.15 10.39
N PHE A 149 -5.98 -19.36 11.40
CA PHE A 149 -4.71 -18.64 11.56
C PHE A 149 -4.03 -19.07 12.87
N PRO A 150 -2.71 -18.90 13.02
CA PRO A 150 -1.97 -19.39 14.18
C PRO A 150 -2.52 -18.97 15.55
N HIS A 151 -3.19 -17.82 15.63
CA HIS A 151 -3.67 -17.25 16.90
C HIS A 151 -5.18 -16.97 16.91
N ARG A 152 -5.88 -17.12 15.78
CA ARG A 152 -7.31 -16.79 15.65
C ARG A 152 -7.94 -17.62 14.55
N ASN A 153 -9.20 -17.99 14.75
CA ASN A 153 -10.02 -18.60 13.71
C ASN A 153 -11.22 -17.69 13.44
N PHE A 154 -11.64 -17.66 12.18
CA PHE A 154 -12.81 -16.91 11.75
C PHE A 154 -13.69 -17.83 10.92
N THR A 155 -14.97 -17.89 11.26
CA THR A 155 -15.94 -18.71 10.54
C THR A 155 -16.96 -17.79 9.91
N VAL A 156 -17.23 -17.99 8.62
CA VAL A 156 -18.36 -17.35 7.93
C VAL A 156 -19.49 -18.36 7.74
N PRO A 157 -20.75 -17.93 7.66
CA PRO A 157 -21.86 -18.84 7.38
C PRO A 157 -21.76 -19.47 6.00
N CYS A 158 -22.11 -20.74 5.89
CA CYS A 158 -22.33 -21.39 4.61
C CYS A 158 -23.61 -20.84 3.99
N SER A 159 -23.52 -20.27 2.78
CA SER A 159 -24.70 -19.69 2.13
C SER A 159 -25.69 -20.76 1.68
N THR A 160 -26.94 -20.38 1.43
CA THR A 160 -27.98 -21.27 0.87
C THR A 160 -27.63 -21.83 -0.51
N ARG A 161 -26.64 -21.24 -1.20
CA ARG A 161 -26.09 -21.73 -2.47
C ARG A 161 -25.03 -22.82 -2.29
N GLY A 162 -24.71 -23.21 -1.05
CA GLY A 162 -23.67 -24.18 -0.73
C GLY A 162 -22.27 -23.65 -0.97
N VAL A 163 -22.03 -22.34 -0.76
CA VAL A 163 -20.71 -21.70 -0.89
C VAL A 163 -20.40 -20.79 0.29
N CYS A 164 -19.12 -20.70 0.66
CA CYS A 164 -18.63 -19.81 1.72
C CYS A 164 -18.48 -18.37 1.22
N ASP A 165 -19.58 -17.62 1.19
CA ASP A 165 -19.60 -16.28 0.59
C ASP A 165 -18.63 -15.32 1.31
N GLY A 166 -17.73 -14.67 0.56
CA GLY A 166 -16.74 -13.72 1.08
C GLY A 166 -15.58 -14.35 1.88
N LEU A 167 -15.37 -15.68 1.82
CA LEU A 167 -14.28 -16.34 2.54
C LEU A 167 -12.91 -15.91 2.02
N ASN A 168 -12.73 -15.88 0.69
CA ASN A 168 -11.48 -15.45 0.05
C ASN A 168 -11.12 -14.01 0.39
N GLU A 169 -12.10 -13.12 0.35
CA GLU A 169 -11.93 -11.72 0.71
C GLU A 169 -11.45 -11.56 2.16
N LYS A 170 -12.13 -12.23 3.11
CA LYS A 170 -11.73 -12.19 4.54
C LYS A 170 -10.35 -12.77 4.77
N ARG A 171 -9.98 -13.85 4.06
CA ARG A 171 -8.61 -14.40 4.11
C ARG A 171 -7.59 -13.36 3.72
N ASN A 172 -7.82 -12.69 2.59
CA ASN A 172 -6.90 -11.69 2.06
C ASN A 172 -6.79 -10.48 3.01
N ILE A 173 -7.91 -9.96 3.52
CA ILE A 173 -7.92 -8.83 4.47
C ILE A 173 -7.12 -9.16 5.74
N TYR A 174 -7.36 -10.34 6.33
CA TYR A 174 -6.67 -10.71 7.57
C TYR A 174 -5.17 -10.90 7.35
N ASN A 175 -4.77 -11.47 6.21
CA ASN A 175 -3.36 -11.59 5.86
C ASN A 175 -2.70 -10.22 5.62
N ALA A 176 -3.40 -9.28 4.95
CA ALA A 176 -2.93 -7.91 4.82
C ALA A 176 -2.75 -7.24 6.20
N TYR A 177 -3.71 -7.43 7.11
CA TYR A 177 -3.60 -6.96 8.49
C TYR A 177 -2.36 -7.53 9.20
N ARG A 178 -2.22 -8.85 9.20
CA ARG A 178 -1.17 -9.57 9.93
C ARG A 178 0.22 -9.30 9.38
N PHE A 179 0.39 -9.18 8.07
CA PHE A 179 1.71 -9.03 7.45
C PHE A 179 2.11 -7.59 7.14
N PHE A 180 1.15 -6.68 6.98
CA PHE A 180 1.42 -5.30 6.59
C PHE A 180 0.89 -4.30 7.61
N PHE A 181 -0.42 -4.28 7.88
CA PHE A 181 -1.03 -3.14 8.60
C PHE A 181 -0.50 -2.99 10.02
N THR A 182 -0.33 -4.11 10.73
CA THR A 182 0.25 -4.14 12.09
C THR A 182 1.63 -3.50 12.20
N TYR A 183 2.43 -3.56 11.14
CA TYR A 183 3.79 -3.01 11.12
C TYR A 183 3.87 -1.63 10.47
N LEU A 184 3.01 -1.35 9.50
CA LEU A 184 3.16 -0.20 8.64
C LEU A 184 2.29 0.99 9.04
N LEU A 185 1.09 0.77 9.57
CA LEU A 185 0.13 1.85 9.84
C LEU A 185 0.29 2.58 11.19
N PRO A 186 0.36 1.89 12.34
CA PRO A 186 0.22 2.57 13.64
C PRO A 186 1.45 3.39 14.02
N HIS A 187 2.65 2.97 13.58
CA HIS A 187 3.88 3.66 13.95
C HIS A 187 3.98 5.02 13.28
N GLN A 188 3.95 6.10 14.07
CA GLN A 188 4.15 7.48 13.61
C GLN A 188 3.07 7.95 12.63
N ALA A 189 1.84 7.46 12.79
CA ALA A 189 0.69 8.03 12.11
C ALA A 189 0.51 9.50 12.53
N PRO A 190 0.11 10.40 11.62
CA PRO A 190 -0.22 11.77 11.97
C PRO A 190 -1.26 11.81 13.10
N PRO A 191 -1.05 12.61 14.17
CA PRO A 191 -1.89 12.54 15.36
C PRO A 191 -3.39 12.68 15.08
N GLY A 192 -3.78 13.58 14.15
CA GLY A 192 -5.17 13.78 13.73
C GLY A 192 -5.80 12.60 12.99
N LEU A 193 -5.01 11.64 12.51
CA LEU A 193 -5.46 10.45 11.79
C LEU A 193 -5.43 9.18 12.64
N THR A 194 -4.82 9.22 13.84
CA THR A 194 -4.62 8.05 14.70
C THR A 194 -5.90 7.27 14.95
N HIS A 195 -7.02 7.94 15.25
CA HIS A 195 -8.30 7.24 15.51
C HIS A 195 -8.82 6.48 14.28
N LEU A 196 -8.59 6.99 13.06
CA LEU A 196 -8.97 6.32 11.82
C LEU A 196 -8.06 5.12 11.56
N VAL A 197 -6.76 5.27 11.83
CA VAL A 197 -5.81 4.16 11.75
C VAL A 197 -6.21 3.07 12.74
N ASP A 198 -6.51 3.40 13.98
CA ASP A 198 -6.96 2.45 15.00
C ASP A 198 -8.26 1.75 14.60
N HIS A 199 -9.19 2.49 13.98
CA HIS A 199 -10.42 1.92 13.44
C HIS A 199 -10.14 0.87 12.36
N ILE A 200 -9.23 1.16 11.41
CA ILE A 200 -8.79 0.20 10.39
C ILE A 200 -8.14 -1.02 11.05
N MET A 201 -7.22 -0.80 12.00
CA MET A 201 -6.52 -1.86 12.71
C MET A 201 -7.48 -2.80 13.44
N ASN A 202 -8.49 -2.24 14.10
CA ASN A 202 -9.50 -3.02 14.83
C ASN A 202 -10.42 -3.80 13.88
N THR A 203 -11.01 -3.12 12.89
CA THR A 203 -11.99 -3.72 11.98
C THR A 203 -11.38 -4.82 11.11
N THR A 204 -10.15 -4.65 10.64
CA THR A 204 -9.43 -5.66 9.85
C THR A 204 -8.88 -6.80 10.71
N GLY A 205 -8.38 -6.51 11.92
CA GLY A 205 -7.86 -7.51 12.86
C GLY A 205 -8.94 -8.42 13.48
N GLU A 206 -10.18 -7.93 13.55
CA GLU A 206 -11.35 -8.70 13.99
C GLU A 206 -12.24 -9.18 12.83
N LEU A 207 -11.86 -8.90 11.58
CA LEU A 207 -12.62 -9.22 10.36
C LEU A 207 -14.09 -8.79 10.40
N LYS A 208 -14.35 -7.66 11.07
CA LYS A 208 -15.66 -7.02 11.18
C LYS A 208 -16.05 -6.26 9.91
N ALA A 209 -15.07 -5.75 9.18
CA ALA A 209 -15.28 -5.04 7.93
C ALA A 209 -15.12 -5.97 6.71
N ASP A 210 -15.85 -5.65 5.64
CA ASP A 210 -15.59 -6.15 4.30
C ASP A 210 -14.55 -5.27 3.58
N ILE A 211 -14.16 -5.65 2.37
CA ILE A 211 -13.13 -4.99 1.57
C ILE A 211 -13.58 -3.61 1.08
N ASN A 212 -14.88 -3.39 0.92
CA ASN A 212 -15.42 -2.09 0.50
C ASN A 212 -15.31 -1.09 1.65
N GLN A 213 -15.75 -1.50 2.83
CA GLN A 213 -15.64 -0.73 4.07
C GLN A 213 -14.17 -0.44 4.41
N THR A 214 -13.31 -1.45 4.23
CA THR A 214 -11.86 -1.30 4.41
C THR A 214 -11.31 -0.27 3.42
N LEU A 215 -11.61 -0.40 2.12
CA LEU A 215 -11.15 0.55 1.11
C LEU A 215 -11.66 1.98 1.38
N GLU A 216 -12.92 2.13 1.75
CA GLU A 216 -13.52 3.42 2.09
C GLU A 216 -12.79 4.11 3.26
N ALA A 217 -12.48 3.35 4.32
CA ALA A 217 -11.73 3.88 5.46
C ALA A 217 -10.33 4.36 5.06
N PHE A 218 -9.63 3.61 4.19
CA PHE A 218 -8.33 4.02 3.66
C PHE A 218 -8.43 5.27 2.76
N GLU A 219 -9.41 5.33 1.85
CA GLU A 219 -9.61 6.50 0.98
C GLU A 219 -10.02 7.75 1.78
N GLN A 220 -10.75 7.58 2.88
CA GLN A 220 -11.07 8.67 3.81
C GLN A 220 -9.79 9.24 4.46
N ILE A 221 -8.87 8.38 4.92
CA ILE A 221 -7.57 8.84 5.44
C ILE A 221 -6.81 9.59 4.34
N LEU A 222 -6.75 9.06 3.11
CA LEU A 222 -6.08 9.73 1.99
C LEU A 222 -6.67 11.13 1.73
N LEU A 223 -7.99 11.25 1.73
CA LEU A 223 -8.69 12.52 1.52
C LEU A 223 -8.32 13.55 2.60
N LEU A 224 -8.36 13.16 3.87
CA LEU A 224 -8.03 14.03 5.00
C LEU A 224 -6.54 14.41 5.03
N TYR A 225 -5.67 13.48 4.65
CA TYR A 225 -4.25 13.74 4.52
C TYR A 225 -3.99 14.79 3.44
N LYS A 226 -4.46 14.55 2.21
CA LYS A 226 -4.26 15.44 1.06
C LYS A 226 -4.90 16.82 1.19
N SER A 227 -6.00 16.92 1.94
CA SER A 227 -6.71 18.19 2.15
C SER A 227 -6.10 19.03 3.28
N GLY A 228 -5.19 18.46 4.07
CA GLY A 228 -4.63 19.14 5.25
C GLY A 228 -5.60 19.25 6.44
N LEU A 229 -6.86 18.79 6.31
CA LEU A 229 -7.88 18.88 7.37
C LEU A 229 -7.50 18.12 8.64
N HIS A 230 -6.65 17.11 8.52
CA HIS A 230 -6.10 16.38 9.67
C HIS A 230 -5.20 17.24 10.57
N LEU A 231 -4.79 18.43 10.10
CA LEU A 231 -4.00 19.39 10.86
C LEU A 231 -4.87 20.36 11.67
N ASP A 232 -6.18 20.41 11.40
CA ASP A 232 -7.11 21.28 12.11
C ASP A 232 -7.24 20.82 13.58
N ASN A 233 -7.07 21.76 14.52
CA ASN A 233 -7.08 21.51 15.97
C ASN A 233 -5.89 20.71 16.53
N LEU A 234 -4.77 20.60 15.81
CA LEU A 234 -3.55 19.99 16.36
C LEU A 234 -2.96 20.81 17.52
N HIS A 235 -3.00 20.23 18.72
CA HIS A 235 -2.40 20.84 19.90
C HIS A 235 -0.86 20.76 19.86
N PRO A 236 -0.11 21.80 20.28
CA PRO A 236 1.36 21.88 20.25
C PRO A 236 2.14 20.71 20.85
N SER A 237 1.49 19.90 21.69
CA SER A 237 2.08 18.71 22.31
C SER A 237 2.10 17.48 21.40
N ALA A 238 1.21 17.38 20.40
CA ALA A 238 1.01 16.17 19.61
C ALA A 238 2.14 15.87 18.61
N LEU A 239 3.00 16.86 18.32
CA LEU A 239 4.11 16.76 17.36
C LEU A 239 5.49 16.66 18.03
N ARG A 240 5.55 16.52 19.37
CA ARG A 240 6.81 16.40 20.12
C ARG A 240 7.54 15.07 19.93
N ASP A 241 6.86 14.04 19.40
CA ASP A 241 7.43 12.70 19.27
C ASP A 241 8.38 12.54 18.07
N MET A 242 8.56 13.57 17.23
CA MET A 242 9.60 13.61 16.21
C MET A 242 10.94 14.12 16.78
N SER A 243 11.47 13.42 17.79
CA SER A 243 12.69 13.85 18.48
C SER A 243 13.89 13.96 17.53
N PRO A 244 14.62 15.09 17.52
CA PRO A 244 15.85 15.18 16.77
C PRO A 244 16.92 14.25 17.37
N SER A 245 17.51 13.40 16.55
CA SER A 245 18.56 12.46 16.97
C SER A 245 19.94 13.03 16.67
N GLY A 246 20.64 13.52 17.69
CA GLY A 246 22.10 13.71 17.64
C GLY A 246 22.62 15.10 18.02
N ASN A 247 23.88 15.12 18.47
CA ASN A 247 24.68 16.33 18.67
C ASN A 247 25.31 16.75 17.34
N GLY A 248 24.94 17.91 16.81
CA GLY A 248 25.69 18.64 15.77
C GLY A 248 24.93 18.90 14.47
N GLU A 249 24.06 17.99 14.02
CA GLU A 249 23.26 18.12 12.79
C GLU A 249 21.80 17.77 13.08
N TYR A 250 20.86 18.60 12.62
CA TYR A 250 19.43 18.40 12.84
C TYR A 250 18.91 17.22 12.01
N ARG A 251 18.71 16.06 12.66
CA ARG A 251 18.20 14.83 12.04
C ARG A 251 16.86 14.45 12.64
N CYS A 252 15.94 14.00 11.81
CA CYS A 252 14.66 13.43 12.23
C CYS A 252 14.52 12.03 11.62
N TRP A 253 13.70 11.19 12.24
CA TRP A 253 13.47 9.84 11.76
C TRP A 253 11.98 9.50 11.83
N PRO A 254 11.41 8.88 10.78
CA PRO A 254 11.95 8.65 9.44
C PRO A 254 12.09 9.95 8.66
N SER A 255 13.00 9.97 7.68
CA SER A 255 13.20 11.10 6.78
C SER A 255 13.31 10.63 5.33
N TYR A 256 12.91 11.51 4.40
CA TYR A 256 13.16 11.34 2.97
C TYR A 256 14.65 11.45 2.60
N SER A 257 15.51 11.91 3.52
CA SER A 257 16.96 11.99 3.33
C SER A 257 17.70 11.24 4.43
N GLN A 258 18.81 10.59 4.08
CA GLN A 258 19.68 9.90 5.04
C GLN A 258 20.68 10.85 5.70
N GLN A 259 20.90 12.04 5.10
CA GLN A 259 21.93 12.99 5.48
C GLN A 259 21.39 14.17 6.32
N GLY A 260 20.07 14.28 6.49
CA GLY A 260 19.45 15.37 7.25
C GLY A 260 17.96 15.18 7.43
N CYS A 261 17.29 16.13 8.08
CA CYS A 261 15.85 16.07 8.27
C CYS A 261 15.09 16.66 7.07
N VAL A 262 14.57 15.79 6.22
CA VAL A 262 13.59 16.11 5.17
C VAL A 262 12.26 15.41 5.46
N LEU A 263 11.20 16.19 5.60
CA LEU A 263 9.84 15.71 5.89
C LEU A 263 8.84 16.21 4.84
N SER A 264 7.78 15.43 4.64
CA SER A 264 6.59 15.84 3.89
C SER A 264 5.74 16.79 4.74
N VAL A 265 5.29 17.89 4.15
CA VAL A 265 4.45 18.91 4.80
C VAL A 265 3.43 19.48 3.82
N HIS A 266 2.27 19.82 4.34
CA HIS A 266 1.14 20.36 3.60
C HIS A 266 1.34 21.83 3.27
N SER A 267 1.96 22.57 4.20
CA SER A 267 2.13 24.01 4.06
C SER A 267 3.32 24.55 4.84
N ALA A 268 3.71 25.78 4.52
CA ALA A 268 4.70 26.54 5.29
C ALA A 268 4.31 26.68 6.77
N ARG A 269 2.99 26.71 7.07
CA ARG A 269 2.48 26.80 8.44
C ARG A 269 2.80 25.52 9.22
N GLU A 270 2.60 24.36 8.60
CA GLU A 270 2.93 23.07 9.22
C GLU A 270 4.44 22.94 9.44
N ALA A 271 5.25 23.26 8.42
CA ALA A 271 6.70 23.25 8.56
C ALA A 271 7.18 24.20 9.68
N ALA A 272 6.62 25.41 9.76
CA ALA A 272 6.92 26.34 10.84
C ALA A 272 6.51 25.78 12.20
N TYR A 273 5.39 25.07 12.27
CA TYR A 273 4.94 24.43 13.50
C TYR A 273 5.90 23.33 13.97
N ILE A 274 6.32 22.43 13.06
CA ILE A 274 7.32 21.38 13.34
C ILE A 274 8.66 21.99 13.75
N CYS A 275 9.10 23.05 13.07
CA CYS A 275 10.34 23.74 13.47
C CYS A 275 10.20 24.43 14.84
N ASN A 276 9.03 24.94 15.18
CA ASN A 276 8.80 25.58 16.47
C ASN A 276 8.73 24.58 17.64
N SER A 277 8.31 23.33 17.40
CA SER A 277 8.29 22.29 18.43
C SER A 277 9.69 21.79 18.82
N HIS A 278 10.71 21.99 17.98
CA HIS A 278 12.08 21.58 18.26
C HIS A 278 12.97 22.78 18.62
N SER A 279 13.63 22.70 19.78
CA SER A 279 14.54 23.77 20.25
C SER A 279 15.74 23.97 19.33
N GLN A 280 16.21 22.91 18.68
CA GLN A 280 17.35 22.92 17.76
C GLN A 280 17.01 23.45 16.36
N CYS A 281 15.72 23.59 16.01
CA CYS A 281 15.33 24.10 14.70
C CYS A 281 15.29 25.62 14.66
N ASN A 282 16.17 26.21 13.84
CA ASN A 282 16.26 27.66 13.62
C ASN A 282 15.72 28.08 12.25
N SER A 283 15.67 27.17 11.28
CA SER A 283 15.21 27.46 9.92
C SER A 283 14.74 26.19 9.21
N PHE A 284 13.95 26.39 8.17
CA PHE A 284 13.57 25.34 7.23
C PHE A 284 13.49 25.88 5.79
N THR A 285 13.60 24.99 4.82
CA THR A 285 13.52 25.28 3.38
C THR A 285 12.43 24.42 2.77
N LEU A 286 11.42 25.06 2.18
CA LEU A 286 10.39 24.40 1.39
C LEU A 286 10.89 24.25 -0.05
N THR A 287 10.96 23.01 -0.51
CA THR A 287 11.37 22.69 -1.88
C THR A 287 10.18 22.69 -2.84
N GLY A 288 10.46 22.80 -4.13
CA GLY A 288 9.45 22.62 -5.18
C GLY A 288 9.05 21.14 -5.43
N GLN A 289 9.74 20.19 -4.81
CA GLN A 289 9.46 18.76 -4.94
C GLN A 289 8.21 18.37 -4.16
N LYS A 290 7.44 17.43 -4.74
CA LYS A 290 6.20 16.94 -4.14
C LYS A 290 6.21 15.43 -3.98
N THR A 291 5.55 14.97 -2.93
CA THR A 291 5.29 13.54 -2.71
C THR A 291 4.14 13.04 -3.60
N TRP A 292 3.82 11.75 -3.51
CA TRP A 292 2.74 11.14 -4.31
C TRP A 292 1.34 11.63 -3.91
N THR A 293 1.18 12.14 -2.68
CA THR A 293 -0.07 12.79 -2.24
C THR A 293 -0.15 14.26 -2.66
N GLY A 294 0.97 14.86 -3.10
CA GLY A 294 1.07 16.24 -3.56
C GLY A 294 1.60 17.21 -2.49
N GLU A 295 2.01 16.70 -1.34
CA GLU A 295 2.62 17.43 -0.23
C GLU A 295 4.02 17.93 -0.62
N LYS A 296 4.47 19.03 -0.02
CA LYS A 296 5.79 19.61 -0.29
C LYS A 296 6.85 18.94 0.59
N LEU A 297 8.07 18.82 0.08
CA LEU A 297 9.21 18.40 0.91
C LEU A 297 9.87 19.62 1.57
N SER A 298 10.06 19.53 2.90
CA SER A 298 10.72 20.54 3.72
C SER A 298 12.01 20.00 4.32
N SER A 299 13.12 20.71 4.12
CA SER A 299 14.39 20.43 4.80
C SER A 299 14.53 21.33 6.03
N PHE A 300 14.93 20.76 7.17
CA PHE A 300 15.04 21.46 8.44
C PHE A 300 16.49 21.53 8.91
N GLY A 301 16.89 22.68 9.47
CA GLY A 301 18.22 22.88 10.06
C GLY A 301 19.37 23.06 9.07
N HIS A 302 19.17 22.79 7.77
CA HIS A 302 20.12 23.08 6.70
C HIS A 302 19.46 23.96 5.64
N LEU A 303 20.09 25.08 5.30
CA LEU A 303 19.65 25.93 4.19
C LEU A 303 20.12 25.30 2.89
N VAL A 304 19.19 24.84 2.05
CA VAL A 304 19.53 24.34 0.72
C VAL A 304 19.33 25.48 -0.28
N PRO A 305 20.41 26.07 -0.84
CA PRO A 305 20.28 27.11 -1.85
C PRO A 305 19.80 26.48 -3.16
N ASP A 306 18.55 26.74 -3.52
CA ASP A 306 17.96 26.39 -4.81
C ASP A 306 17.05 27.53 -5.26
N SER A 307 17.09 27.88 -6.54
CA SER A 307 16.32 28.98 -7.15
C SER A 307 14.79 28.80 -7.05
N ALA A 308 14.31 27.58 -6.79
CA ALA A 308 12.89 27.25 -6.67
C ALA A 308 12.43 27.05 -5.21
N SER A 309 13.29 27.27 -4.23
CA SER A 309 13.01 26.97 -2.82
C SER A 309 12.73 28.22 -1.96
N GLU A 310 11.80 28.11 -1.02
CA GLU A 310 11.45 29.19 -0.09
C GLU A 310 12.09 28.92 1.29
N VAL A 311 12.81 29.91 1.82
CA VAL A 311 13.54 29.80 3.09
C VAL A 311 12.82 30.56 4.20
N TYR A 312 12.65 29.90 5.35
CA TYR A 312 12.02 30.46 6.54
C TYR A 312 12.99 30.38 7.73
N VAL A 313 13.13 31.49 8.45
CA VAL A 313 14.00 31.59 9.64
C VAL A 313 13.17 31.98 10.85
N LYS A 314 13.39 31.28 11.96
CA LYS A 314 12.75 31.55 13.24
C LYS A 314 13.23 32.89 13.78
N LYS A 315 12.31 33.78 14.15
CA LYS A 315 12.67 35.05 14.77
C LYS A 315 13.26 34.79 16.16
N SER A 316 14.50 35.22 16.40
CA SER A 316 15.09 35.23 17.73
C SER A 316 14.30 36.18 18.64
N LYS A 317 13.97 35.76 19.87
CA LYS A 317 13.45 36.69 20.89
C LYS A 317 14.56 37.71 21.17
N VAL A 318 14.34 38.97 20.80
CA VAL A 318 15.18 40.08 21.27
C VAL A 318 15.01 40.15 22.80
N PRO A 319 16.09 40.12 23.61
CA PRO A 319 15.97 40.33 25.04
C PRO A 319 15.33 41.71 25.24
N GLN A 320 14.20 41.77 25.97
CA GLN A 320 13.71 43.05 26.46
C GLN A 320 14.84 43.66 27.30
N SER A 321 15.35 44.80 26.85
CA SER A 321 16.25 45.63 27.64
C SER A 321 15.59 45.89 29.00
N PRO A 322 16.28 45.68 30.13
CA PRO A 322 15.71 46.03 31.42
C PRO A 322 15.34 47.52 31.38
N SER A 323 14.08 47.81 31.65
CA SER A 323 13.60 49.18 31.84
C SER A 323 14.35 49.75 33.06
N SER A 324 15.22 50.72 32.80
CA SER A 324 15.87 51.55 33.82
C SER A 324 14.85 52.37 34.61
#